data_AF-A0A517ZBH4-F1
#
_entry.id   AF-A0A517ZBH4-F1
#
_cell.length_a   1.000
_cell.length_b   1.000
_cell.length_c   1.000
_cell.angle_alpha   90.00
_cell.angle_beta   90.00
_cell.angle_gamma   90.00
#
_symmetry.space_group_name_H-M   'P 1'
#
loop_
_entity.id
_entity.type
_entity.pdbx_description
1 polymer ?
#
loop_
_entity_poly.entity_id
_entity_poly.type
_entity_poly.pdbx_seq_one_letter_code
_entity_poly.pdbx_strand_id
1 'polypeptide(L)'
;MQPGYRRTRAHGAASLFMLTLLAAIAGGCGGADDKPEASDSAAAPAAAEKAAPKTESEPGAQATASASTKSGKTKWINDIPYDVFYDRPLEVAADGTVVGPTTPPPSPVTPQPEPDMSPGDTPPTTPAGDSGDEGGAGIDWVAVAPVETLAEEMTVLRNRLTANLNTVATYNRNIDQISIDATVLGAIAAVLTVHPEESRWDENAKFIRDLAYDVWISADGTGSKAFRATQEPFEAILTILSGGPPPPGRESDDVVPFGDIVDRGDMMRRIEISFNSLKANVNTADRLAEGTEDAIRELTVLSMFGAMMQTEGYDSADEPNYRRYAGNFVDGSTAARQAVQTQDFDGFSAALNKIQTSCGECHGEYRSGGDGF
;
A
#
# COMPACT_ATOMS: atom_id res chain seq x y z
N MET A 1 1.22 5.26 39.41
CA MET A 1 2.46 4.45 39.43
C MET A 1 2.08 2.98 39.38
N GLN A 2 1.89 2.46 38.16
CA GLN A 2 1.78 1.03 37.88
C GLN A 2 2.97 0.63 37.00
N PRO A 3 3.56 -0.56 37.19
CA PRO A 3 4.78 -0.94 36.49
C PRO A 3 4.45 -1.52 35.10
N GLY A 4 5.10 -0.96 34.07
CA GLY A 4 5.02 -1.42 32.70
C GLY A 4 5.61 -2.81 32.48
N TYR A 5 4.87 -3.64 31.77
CA TYR A 5 5.27 -4.99 31.37
C TYR A 5 6.08 -4.90 30.06
N ARG A 6 7.42 -4.83 30.16
CA ARG A 6 8.30 -5.01 28.99
C ARG A 6 8.45 -6.50 28.68
N ARG A 7 7.95 -6.95 27.52
CA ARG A 7 8.28 -8.27 26.95
C ARG A 7 9.59 -8.18 26.19
N THR A 8 10.70 -8.54 26.84
CA THR A 8 11.98 -8.80 26.16
C THR A 8 11.96 -10.16 25.49
N ARG A 9 12.12 -10.21 24.16
CA ARG A 9 12.45 -11.44 23.42
C ARG A 9 13.91 -11.78 23.66
N ALA A 10 14.17 -12.92 24.30
CA ALA A 10 15.52 -13.46 24.49
C ALA A 10 15.88 -14.34 23.27
N HIS A 11 16.88 -13.90 22.49
CA HIS A 11 17.57 -14.76 21.54
C HIS A 11 18.59 -15.62 22.30
N GLY A 12 18.32 -16.93 22.39
CA GLY A 12 19.26 -17.92 22.92
C GLY A 12 20.32 -18.27 21.88
N ALA A 13 21.52 -17.67 22.02
CA ALA A 13 22.72 -18.13 21.34
C ALA A 13 23.34 -19.30 22.13
N ALA A 14 23.34 -20.50 21.57
CA ALA A 14 24.06 -21.65 22.10
C ALA A 14 25.28 -21.95 21.22
N SER A 15 26.40 -21.29 21.53
CA SER A 15 27.74 -21.71 21.09
C SER A 15 28.24 -22.81 22.03
N LEU A 16 28.38 -24.04 21.53
CA LEU A 16 29.16 -25.07 22.21
C LEU A 16 30.40 -25.43 21.38
N PHE A 17 31.54 -25.00 21.91
CA PHE A 17 32.86 -25.49 21.60
C PHE A 17 32.92 -27.01 21.81
N MET A 18 33.40 -27.77 20.82
CA MET A 18 34.08 -29.04 21.10
C MET A 18 35.24 -29.25 20.12
N LEU A 19 36.44 -28.99 20.65
CA LEU A 19 37.73 -29.21 20.04
C LEU A 19 38.17 -30.64 20.42
N THR A 20 38.37 -31.53 19.44
CA THR A 20 39.21 -32.72 19.68
C THR A 20 40.02 -33.07 18.44
N LEU A 21 41.32 -33.23 18.70
CA LEU A 21 42.46 -33.41 17.81
C LEU A 21 42.78 -34.92 17.67
N LEU A 22 43.23 -35.37 16.49
CA LEU A 22 44.26 -36.40 16.19
C LEU A 22 44.08 -36.79 14.70
N ALA A 23 45.00 -36.67 13.74
CA ALA A 23 46.44 -36.96 13.60
C ALA A 23 46.63 -38.03 12.50
N ALA A 24 47.19 -37.57 11.36
CA ALA A 24 48.11 -38.19 10.41
C ALA A 24 47.90 -39.65 9.90
N ILE A 25 47.97 -39.82 8.57
CA ILE A 25 48.93 -40.71 7.87
C ILE A 25 49.12 -40.21 6.43
N ALA A 26 50.35 -40.37 5.96
CA ALA A 26 50.96 -39.81 4.77
C ALA A 26 50.77 -40.62 3.47
N GLY A 27 51.01 -39.94 2.34
CA GLY A 27 51.78 -40.49 1.21
C GLY A 27 50.98 -41.11 0.06
N GLY A 28 51.26 -40.69 -1.17
CA GLY A 28 50.95 -41.48 -2.37
C GLY A 28 50.82 -40.68 -3.66
N CYS A 29 51.92 -40.58 -4.40
CA CYS A 29 52.00 -40.16 -5.80
C CYS A 29 51.64 -41.35 -6.72
N GLY A 30 50.99 -41.12 -7.87
CA GLY A 30 50.88 -42.13 -8.93
C GLY A 30 49.71 -41.87 -9.88
N GLY A 31 50.02 -41.65 -11.17
CA GLY A 31 49.02 -41.36 -12.21
C GLY A 31 48.63 -42.56 -13.08
N ALA A 32 48.24 -42.20 -14.30
CA ALA A 32 47.93 -42.99 -15.49
C ALA A 32 46.46 -43.39 -15.69
N ASP A 33 46.06 -43.16 -16.95
CA ASP A 33 44.81 -43.44 -17.63
C ASP A 33 44.27 -44.85 -17.41
N ASP A 34 42.94 -44.98 -17.37
CA ASP A 34 42.27 -46.03 -18.13
C ASP A 34 40.79 -45.68 -18.36
N LYS A 35 40.39 -45.84 -19.62
CA LYS A 35 39.01 -45.90 -20.13
C LYS A 35 38.45 -47.30 -19.80
N PRO A 36 37.13 -47.50 -19.61
CA PRO A 36 36.33 -47.93 -20.76
C PRO A 36 34.85 -47.45 -20.77
N GLU A 37 34.28 -47.54 -21.97
CA GLU A 37 32.91 -47.94 -22.38
C GLU A 37 31.84 -48.20 -21.30
N ALA A 38 30.52 -48.08 -21.50
CA ALA A 38 29.61 -47.61 -22.54
C ALA A 38 28.19 -47.79 -21.93
N SER A 39 27.19 -47.02 -22.33
CA SER A 39 25.82 -47.56 -22.51
C SER A 39 24.94 -46.56 -23.23
N ASP A 40 24.45 -46.99 -24.39
CA ASP A 40 23.38 -46.43 -25.20
C ASP A 40 22.01 -46.45 -24.49
N SER A 41 21.19 -45.44 -24.83
CA SER A 41 19.75 -45.56 -25.10
C SER A 41 19.30 -44.23 -25.73
N ALA A 42 19.01 -44.18 -27.03
CA ALA A 42 17.76 -44.60 -27.69
C ALA A 42 16.56 -43.75 -27.22
N ALA A 43 15.62 -43.27 -28.04
CA ALA A 43 15.47 -43.04 -29.47
C ALA A 43 14.13 -42.29 -29.57
N ALA A 44 14.00 -41.31 -30.47
CA ALA A 44 12.70 -40.75 -30.86
C ALA A 44 11.88 -41.77 -31.68
N PRO A 45 10.54 -41.59 -31.79
CA PRO A 45 10.03 -41.26 -33.12
C PRO A 45 8.83 -40.30 -33.16
N ALA A 46 8.47 -39.96 -34.40
CA ALA A 46 7.63 -38.88 -34.86
C ALA A 46 6.15 -39.26 -35.16
N ALA A 47 5.32 -38.20 -35.18
CA ALA A 47 4.17 -37.81 -36.01
C ALA A 47 3.23 -38.81 -36.74
N ALA A 48 1.97 -38.32 -36.91
CA ALA A 48 0.84 -38.68 -37.82
C ALA A 48 -0.40 -39.20 -37.06
N GLU A 49 -1.69 -38.95 -37.35
CA GLU A 49 -2.45 -38.16 -38.35
C GLU A 49 -3.96 -38.20 -37.95
N LYS A 50 -4.73 -37.16 -38.34
CA LYS A 50 -6.22 -36.98 -38.51
C LYS A 50 -7.25 -37.84 -37.75
N ALA A 51 -8.30 -37.16 -37.24
CA ALA A 51 -9.70 -37.27 -37.75
C ALA A 51 -10.67 -36.30 -37.02
N ALA A 52 -11.56 -35.66 -37.78
CA ALA A 52 -12.88 -35.13 -37.35
C ALA A 52 -13.96 -36.08 -37.92
N PRO A 53 -15.24 -36.13 -37.43
CA PRO A 53 -16.23 -35.06 -37.76
C PRO A 53 -17.52 -34.92 -36.88
N LYS A 54 -18.36 -33.92 -37.26
CA LYS A 54 -19.84 -33.71 -37.10
C LYS A 54 -20.38 -32.93 -35.87
N THR A 55 -20.95 -31.72 -36.01
CA THR A 55 -22.34 -31.25 -36.40
C THR A 55 -23.42 -31.77 -35.43
N GLU A 56 -24.33 -31.02 -34.76
CA GLU A 56 -25.35 -30.00 -35.10
C GLU A 56 -26.02 -29.60 -33.74
N SER A 57 -26.53 -28.41 -33.38
CA SER A 57 -27.75 -27.70 -33.82
C SER A 57 -27.94 -26.36 -33.04
N GLU A 58 -28.47 -25.33 -33.69
CA GLU A 58 -29.05 -24.07 -33.14
C GLU A 58 -30.60 -24.22 -32.93
N PRO A 59 -31.42 -23.17 -32.64
CA PRO A 59 -31.40 -22.17 -31.56
C PRO A 59 -32.78 -22.07 -30.83
N GLY A 60 -32.85 -21.35 -29.70
CA GLY A 60 -34.11 -21.06 -29.02
C GLY A 60 -34.18 -19.63 -28.49
N ALA A 61 -34.89 -18.77 -29.20
CA ALA A 61 -35.20 -17.39 -28.80
C ALA A 61 -36.34 -17.36 -27.77
N GLN A 62 -36.21 -16.51 -26.75
CA GLN A 62 -37.36 -15.93 -26.04
C GLN A 62 -37.04 -14.51 -25.57
N ALA A 63 -37.95 -13.60 -25.91
CA ALA A 63 -37.93 -12.18 -25.62
C ALA A 63 -38.80 -11.85 -24.40
N THR A 64 -38.71 -10.58 -23.99
CA THR A 64 -39.46 -9.80 -22.97
C THR A 64 -38.66 -9.59 -21.69
N ALA A 65 -38.54 -8.40 -21.09
CA ALA A 65 -39.19 -7.11 -21.30
C ALA A 65 -38.24 -5.97 -20.84
N SER A 66 -38.38 -4.79 -21.47
CA SER A 66 -37.73 -3.56 -21.03
C SER A 66 -38.23 -3.10 -19.67
N ALA A 67 -37.31 -2.64 -18.81
CA ALA A 67 -37.58 -1.60 -17.83
C ALA A 67 -36.48 -0.54 -17.94
N SER A 68 -36.89 0.65 -18.40
CA SER A 68 -36.11 1.87 -18.39
C SER A 68 -36.15 2.47 -17.00
N THR A 69 -34.99 2.81 -16.43
CA THR A 69 -34.85 3.97 -15.54
C THR A 69 -33.54 4.67 -15.82
N LYS A 70 -33.68 5.88 -16.37
CA LYS A 70 -32.65 6.87 -16.59
C LYS A 70 -32.53 7.69 -15.29
N SER A 71 -31.43 7.57 -14.54
CA SER A 71 -31.03 8.62 -13.58
C SER A 71 -29.58 8.46 -13.14
N GLY A 72 -28.85 9.57 -13.16
CA GLY A 72 -27.62 9.74 -12.36
C GLY A 72 -26.33 9.69 -13.17
N LYS A 73 -25.49 10.71 -13.00
CA LYS A 73 -24.17 10.86 -13.62
C LYS A 73 -23.22 9.76 -13.10
N THR A 74 -22.87 8.78 -13.94
CA THR A 74 -21.84 7.78 -13.61
C THR A 74 -20.47 8.47 -13.49
N LYS A 75 -19.84 8.35 -12.31
CA LYS A 75 -18.46 8.78 -12.06
C LYS A 75 -17.52 7.70 -12.62
N TRP A 76 -16.39 8.09 -13.20
CA TRP A 76 -15.42 7.19 -13.84
C TRP A 76 -14.08 7.29 -13.10
N ILE A 77 -13.37 6.17 -12.95
CA ILE A 77 -11.95 6.13 -12.56
C ILE A 77 -11.22 5.22 -13.54
N ASN A 78 -10.17 5.71 -14.20
CA ASN A 78 -9.29 4.91 -15.07
C ASN A 78 -10.03 3.97 -16.03
N ASP A 79 -11.00 4.50 -16.78
CA ASP A 79 -11.86 3.78 -17.74
C ASP A 79 -12.80 2.71 -17.15
N ILE A 80 -12.97 2.65 -15.83
CA ILE A 80 -13.91 1.77 -15.13
C ILE A 80 -15.04 2.62 -14.53
N PRO A 81 -16.32 2.35 -14.87
CA PRO A 81 -17.43 3.11 -14.31
C PRO A 81 -17.75 2.66 -12.88
N TYR A 82 -18.10 3.60 -11.99
CA TYR A 82 -18.36 3.33 -10.56
C TYR A 82 -19.59 2.43 -10.31
N ASP A 83 -20.45 2.24 -11.31
CA ASP A 83 -21.66 1.41 -11.24
C ASP A 83 -21.39 -0.10 -11.46
N VAL A 84 -20.12 -0.52 -11.56
CA VAL A 84 -19.71 -1.93 -11.73
C VAL A 84 -19.61 -2.68 -10.38
N PHE A 85 -19.77 -2.01 -9.24
CA PHE A 85 -19.91 -2.68 -7.95
C PHE A 85 -21.33 -3.22 -7.80
N TYR A 86 -21.54 -4.44 -8.28
CA TYR A 86 -22.73 -5.21 -7.93
C TYR A 86 -22.64 -5.65 -6.47
N ASP A 87 -23.77 -5.65 -5.77
CA ASP A 87 -23.89 -6.23 -4.42
C ASP A 87 -23.44 -7.72 -4.39
N ARG A 88 -23.32 -8.37 -5.56
CA ARG A 88 -22.92 -9.77 -5.75
C ARG A 88 -22.07 -9.96 -7.03
N PRO A 89 -20.77 -9.62 -7.01
CA PRO A 89 -19.92 -9.56 -8.22
C PRO A 89 -19.70 -10.92 -8.92
N LEU A 90 -19.96 -12.03 -8.25
CA LEU A 90 -19.79 -13.37 -8.81
C LEU A 90 -20.97 -13.82 -9.71
N GLU A 91 -22.12 -13.14 -9.65
CA GLU A 91 -23.29 -13.50 -10.49
C GLU A 91 -23.22 -12.84 -11.87
N VAL A 92 -22.53 -11.70 -12.00
CA VAL A 92 -22.45 -10.94 -13.27
C VAL A 92 -21.34 -11.44 -14.19
N ALA A 93 -20.30 -12.07 -13.66
CA ALA A 93 -19.23 -12.67 -14.48
C ALA A 93 -19.69 -13.87 -15.34
N ALA A 94 -20.94 -14.31 -15.20
CA ALA A 94 -21.52 -15.39 -16.00
C ALA A 94 -22.14 -14.93 -17.34
N ASP A 95 -22.31 -13.62 -17.57
CA ASP A 95 -23.02 -13.10 -18.75
C ASP A 95 -22.07 -12.34 -19.70
N GLY A 96 -21.53 -13.06 -20.69
CA GLY A 96 -20.43 -12.62 -21.56
C GLY A 96 -20.85 -11.80 -22.78
N THR A 97 -21.60 -10.71 -22.61
CA THR A 97 -22.01 -9.87 -23.75
C THR A 97 -21.09 -8.66 -23.95
N VAL A 98 -20.35 -8.64 -25.06
CA VAL A 98 -19.43 -7.56 -25.44
C VAL A 98 -20.20 -6.42 -26.12
N VAL A 99 -20.02 -5.17 -25.65
CA VAL A 99 -20.60 -3.98 -26.28
C VAL A 99 -19.48 -3.12 -26.89
N GLY A 100 -19.60 -2.78 -28.18
CA GLY A 100 -18.60 -2.04 -28.95
C GLY A 100 -18.64 -0.50 -28.77
N PRO A 101 -17.60 0.22 -29.24
CA PRO A 101 -17.41 1.64 -28.95
C PRO A 101 -18.31 2.56 -29.78
N THR A 102 -18.80 3.63 -29.17
CA THR A 102 -19.52 4.73 -29.84
C THR A 102 -18.80 6.07 -29.64
N THR A 103 -18.69 6.83 -30.72
CA THR A 103 -17.99 8.12 -30.81
C THR A 103 -18.85 9.27 -30.25
N PRO A 104 -18.32 10.18 -29.41
CA PRO A 104 -19.08 11.32 -28.90
C PRO A 104 -19.04 12.56 -29.83
N PRO A 105 -20.14 13.33 -29.94
CA PRO A 105 -20.19 14.63 -30.63
C PRO A 105 -19.77 15.82 -29.74
N PRO A 106 -19.39 16.97 -30.33
CA PRO A 106 -18.78 18.11 -29.61
C PRO A 106 -19.77 18.99 -28.83
N SER A 107 -19.26 19.59 -27.74
CA SER A 107 -19.99 20.49 -26.83
C SER A 107 -19.88 21.98 -27.23
N PRO A 108 -20.93 22.81 -27.04
CA PRO A 108 -20.83 24.26 -27.17
C PRO A 108 -20.48 24.96 -25.85
N VAL A 109 -19.70 26.03 -25.99
CA VAL A 109 -19.17 26.93 -24.94
C VAL A 109 -20.23 27.95 -24.51
N THR A 110 -20.30 28.28 -23.22
CA THR A 110 -20.99 29.50 -22.73
C THR A 110 -20.24 30.08 -21.52
N PRO A 111 -20.12 31.42 -21.37
CA PRO A 111 -19.20 32.05 -20.41
C PRO A 111 -19.79 32.21 -19.01
N GLN A 112 -18.91 32.13 -18.01
CA GLN A 112 -19.19 32.32 -16.58
C GLN A 112 -18.86 33.76 -16.14
N PRO A 113 -19.67 34.40 -15.26
CA PRO A 113 -19.33 35.66 -14.62
C PRO A 113 -18.59 35.45 -13.27
N GLU A 114 -17.62 36.33 -13.01
CA GLU A 114 -16.83 36.43 -11.77
C GLU A 114 -17.65 36.94 -10.59
N PRO A 115 -17.30 36.54 -9.35
CA PRO A 115 -17.64 37.31 -8.16
C PRO A 115 -16.44 37.94 -7.45
N ASP A 116 -16.78 39.10 -6.90
CA ASP A 116 -16.03 40.17 -6.26
C ASP A 116 -15.35 39.79 -4.93
N MET A 117 -14.21 40.44 -4.64
CA MET A 117 -13.40 40.26 -3.44
C MET A 117 -13.62 41.43 -2.47
N SER A 118 -13.87 41.14 -1.19
CA SER A 118 -13.68 42.11 -0.11
C SER A 118 -13.04 41.46 1.13
N PRO A 119 -12.08 42.14 1.79
CA PRO A 119 -11.33 41.60 2.93
C PRO A 119 -11.89 42.07 4.27
N GLY A 120 -11.70 41.27 5.33
CA GLY A 120 -11.82 41.77 6.71
C GLY A 120 -11.98 40.70 7.79
N ASP A 121 -11.04 40.75 8.74
CA ASP A 121 -11.20 40.49 10.18
C ASP A 121 -10.83 39.10 10.79
N THR A 122 -9.63 39.06 11.39
CA THR A 122 -9.26 38.33 12.63
C THR A 122 -9.85 39.10 13.85
N PRO A 123 -10.04 38.57 15.09
CA PRO A 123 -9.26 37.56 15.88
C PRO A 123 -10.19 36.70 16.82
N PRO A 124 -9.83 36.13 18.02
CA PRO A 124 -8.54 35.91 18.70
C PRO A 124 -8.29 34.50 19.28
N THR A 125 -7.04 34.31 19.71
CA THR A 125 -6.45 33.22 20.52
C THR A 125 -7.09 33.06 21.91
N THR A 126 -7.19 31.83 22.42
CA THR A 126 -7.48 31.47 23.83
C THR A 126 -6.76 30.16 24.19
N PRO A 127 -6.30 29.97 25.45
CA PRO A 127 -5.04 29.27 25.75
C PRO A 127 -5.18 27.78 26.08
N ALA A 128 -4.00 27.14 26.06
CA ALA A 128 -3.72 25.75 26.37
C ALA A 128 -4.31 25.26 27.70
N GLY A 129 -4.98 24.11 27.63
CA GLY A 129 -5.32 23.23 28.74
C GLY A 129 -4.52 21.94 28.62
N ASP A 130 -3.75 21.66 29.66
CA ASP A 130 -3.03 20.43 29.96
C ASP A 130 -4.00 19.25 30.14
N SER A 131 -3.79 18.17 29.40
CA SER A 131 -4.25 16.79 29.70
C SER A 131 -3.52 15.83 28.78
N GLY A 132 -2.79 14.87 29.36
CA GLY A 132 -1.95 13.90 28.65
C GLY A 132 -2.71 13.07 27.62
N ASP A 133 -2.14 13.03 26.42
CA ASP A 133 -2.53 12.16 25.32
C ASP A 133 -1.22 11.72 24.62
N GLU A 134 -0.63 10.65 25.15
CA GLU A 134 0.60 10.05 24.63
C GLU A 134 0.24 9.21 23.40
N GLY A 135 0.44 9.79 22.20
CA GLY A 135 0.31 9.06 20.93
C GLY A 135 0.24 9.95 19.68
N GLY A 136 -0.17 11.21 19.80
CA GLY A 136 -0.32 12.07 18.61
C GLY A 136 -0.49 13.56 18.85
N ALA A 137 -0.47 14.04 20.11
CA ALA A 137 -0.91 15.37 20.54
C ALA A 137 -0.10 16.59 20.00
N GLY A 138 0.77 16.41 19.00
CA GLY A 138 1.49 17.49 18.33
C GLY A 138 1.42 17.48 16.81
N ILE A 139 0.75 16.50 16.19
CA ILE A 139 0.65 16.38 14.72
C ILE A 139 -0.73 16.89 14.27
N ASP A 140 -0.74 17.84 13.34
CA ASP A 140 -1.95 18.28 12.66
C ASP A 140 -2.34 17.25 11.59
N TRP A 141 -3.03 16.18 12.01
CA TRP A 141 -3.44 15.10 11.11
C TRP A 141 -4.38 15.56 10.00
N VAL A 142 -5.20 16.59 10.24
CA VAL A 142 -6.08 17.16 9.20
C VAL A 142 -5.24 17.76 8.07
N ALA A 143 -4.22 18.53 8.44
CA ALA A 143 -3.34 19.13 7.44
C ALA A 143 -2.43 18.08 6.78
N VAL A 144 -1.91 17.09 7.53
CA VAL A 144 -0.97 16.11 6.99
C VAL A 144 -1.68 15.06 6.13
N ALA A 145 -2.77 14.49 6.62
CA ALA A 145 -3.40 13.31 6.08
C ALA A 145 -4.93 13.44 6.03
N PRO A 146 -5.49 14.27 5.11
CA PRO A 146 -6.94 14.51 5.05
C PRO A 146 -7.74 13.20 4.94
N VAL A 147 -8.77 13.05 5.79
CA VAL A 147 -9.50 11.78 5.97
C VAL A 147 -10.09 11.25 4.66
N GLU A 148 -10.61 12.13 3.80
CA GLU A 148 -11.17 11.75 2.50
C GLU A 148 -10.10 11.17 1.56
N THR A 149 -8.89 11.73 1.58
CA THR A 149 -7.78 11.23 0.74
C THR A 149 -7.28 9.88 1.27
N LEU A 150 -7.25 9.70 2.59
CA LEU A 150 -6.96 8.41 3.23
C LEU A 150 -8.01 7.35 2.84
N ALA A 151 -9.29 7.71 2.83
CA ALA A 151 -10.38 6.80 2.45
C ALA A 151 -10.29 6.34 0.99
N GLU A 152 -9.90 7.24 0.08
CA GLU A 152 -9.63 6.91 -1.31
C GLU A 152 -8.43 5.96 -1.44
N GLU A 153 -7.31 6.23 -0.75
CA GLU A 153 -6.13 5.36 -0.79
C GLU A 153 -6.42 3.98 -0.18
N MET A 154 -7.18 3.89 0.92
CA MET A 154 -7.65 2.59 1.44
C MET A 154 -8.44 1.80 0.38
N THR A 155 -9.25 2.47 -0.44
CA THR A 155 -9.99 1.83 -1.52
C THR A 155 -9.07 1.32 -2.62
N VAL A 156 -8.05 2.10 -2.99
CA VAL A 156 -7.01 1.70 -3.96
C VAL A 156 -6.23 0.47 -3.46
N LEU A 157 -5.77 0.51 -2.21
CA LEU A 157 -5.04 -0.58 -1.56
C LEU A 157 -5.88 -1.85 -1.48
N ARG A 158 -7.15 -1.73 -1.05
CA ARG A 158 -8.10 -2.86 -1.04
C ARG A 158 -8.21 -3.51 -2.41
N ASN A 159 -8.36 -2.73 -3.47
CA ASN A 159 -8.51 -3.26 -4.83
C ASN A 159 -7.22 -3.94 -5.32
N ARG A 160 -6.05 -3.34 -5.04
CA ARG A 160 -4.74 -3.91 -5.42
C ARG A 160 -4.42 -5.20 -4.65
N LEU A 161 -4.67 -5.22 -3.35
CA LEU A 161 -4.55 -6.42 -2.52
C LEU A 161 -5.51 -7.52 -2.97
N THR A 162 -6.76 -7.19 -3.31
CA THR A 162 -7.72 -8.16 -3.87
C THR A 162 -7.20 -8.81 -5.15
N ALA A 163 -6.63 -8.02 -6.07
CA ALA A 163 -6.04 -8.55 -7.29
C ALA A 163 -4.84 -9.46 -7.00
N ASN A 164 -3.97 -9.04 -6.08
CA ASN A 164 -2.74 -9.74 -5.74
C ASN A 164 -2.97 -11.03 -4.92
N LEU A 165 -4.04 -11.07 -4.13
CA LEU A 165 -4.46 -12.21 -3.30
C LEU A 165 -5.55 -13.07 -3.95
N ASN A 166 -5.80 -12.92 -5.25
CA ASN A 166 -6.83 -13.71 -5.94
C ASN A 166 -6.41 -15.18 -6.19
N THR A 167 -5.13 -15.43 -6.45
CA THR A 167 -4.62 -16.80 -6.70
C THR A 167 -3.22 -16.97 -6.14
N VAL A 168 -2.82 -18.22 -5.83
CA VAL A 168 -1.45 -18.56 -5.40
C VAL A 168 -0.40 -18.07 -6.41
N ALA A 169 -0.70 -18.14 -7.71
CA ALA A 169 0.23 -17.73 -8.75
C ALA A 169 0.42 -16.21 -8.84
N THR A 170 -0.62 -15.42 -8.56
CA THR A 170 -0.52 -13.96 -8.47
C THR A 170 0.16 -13.55 -7.17
N TYR A 171 -0.22 -14.17 -6.05
CA TYR A 171 0.40 -13.95 -4.75
C TYR A 171 1.91 -14.15 -4.80
N ASN A 172 2.38 -15.30 -5.30
CA ASN A 172 3.81 -15.62 -5.39
C ASN A 172 4.62 -14.60 -6.20
N ARG A 173 3.99 -13.88 -7.15
CA ARG A 173 4.64 -12.86 -7.98
C ARG A 173 4.66 -11.47 -7.33
N ASN A 174 3.83 -11.24 -6.31
CA ASN A 174 3.56 -9.92 -5.75
C ASN A 174 3.74 -9.88 -4.23
N ILE A 175 4.46 -10.83 -3.62
CA ILE A 175 4.66 -10.91 -2.16
C ILE A 175 5.16 -9.56 -1.61
N ASP A 176 6.19 -8.99 -2.22
CA ASP A 176 6.76 -7.70 -1.80
C ASP A 176 5.73 -6.57 -1.90
N GLN A 177 4.93 -6.54 -2.96
CA GLN A 177 3.90 -5.52 -3.14
C GLN A 177 2.75 -5.70 -2.15
N ILE A 178 2.36 -6.94 -1.84
CA ILE A 178 1.34 -7.25 -0.85
C ILE A 178 1.80 -6.79 0.53
N SER A 179 3.05 -7.08 0.89
CA SER A 179 3.65 -6.61 2.15
C SER A 179 3.62 -5.07 2.23
N ILE A 180 4.09 -4.37 1.20
CA ILE A 180 4.04 -2.90 1.15
C ILE A 180 2.62 -2.37 1.28
N ASP A 181 1.66 -2.93 0.53
CA ASP A 181 0.27 -2.49 0.53
C ASP A 181 -0.40 -2.69 1.89
N ALA A 182 -0.10 -3.82 2.54
CA ALA A 182 -0.56 -4.13 3.88
C ALA A 182 0.02 -3.14 4.90
N THR A 183 1.31 -2.79 4.80
CA THR A 183 1.94 -1.77 5.64
C THR A 183 1.26 -0.41 5.49
N VAL A 184 0.98 0.03 4.25
CA VAL A 184 0.25 1.30 4.03
C VAL A 184 -1.15 1.24 4.59
N LEU A 185 -1.87 0.14 4.36
CA LEU A 185 -3.24 -0.02 4.86
C LEU A 185 -3.30 0.01 6.39
N GLY A 186 -2.35 -0.67 7.05
CA GLY A 186 -2.21 -0.66 8.50
C GLY A 186 -1.87 0.72 9.03
N ALA A 187 -0.97 1.44 8.35
CA ALA A 187 -0.59 2.81 8.69
C ALA A 187 -1.77 3.78 8.59
N ILE A 188 -2.55 3.73 7.50
CA ILE A 188 -3.75 4.56 7.35
C ILE A 188 -4.76 4.24 8.46
N ALA A 189 -5.05 2.97 8.67
CA ALA A 189 -5.98 2.55 9.71
C ALA A 189 -5.54 2.98 11.11
N ALA A 190 -4.23 2.99 11.38
CA ALA A 190 -3.69 3.53 12.62
C ALA A 190 -3.90 5.04 12.76
N VAL A 191 -3.70 5.82 11.69
CA VAL A 191 -3.99 7.26 11.71
C VAL A 191 -5.45 7.50 11.99
N LEU A 192 -6.36 6.74 11.37
CA LEU A 192 -7.79 6.86 11.63
C LEU A 192 -8.18 6.64 13.10
N THR A 193 -7.39 5.90 13.89
CA THR A 193 -7.64 5.77 15.35
C THR A 193 -7.35 7.04 16.15
N VAL A 194 -6.55 7.97 15.61
CA VAL A 194 -6.13 9.21 16.26
C VAL A 194 -6.49 10.47 15.44
N HIS A 195 -7.16 10.29 14.30
CA HIS A 195 -7.53 11.37 13.40
C HIS A 195 -8.72 12.14 14.03
N PRO A 196 -8.69 13.48 14.05
CA PRO A 196 -9.74 14.27 14.71
C PRO A 196 -11.04 14.37 13.88
N GLU A 197 -10.98 14.18 12.56
CA GLU A 197 -12.17 14.09 11.71
C GLU A 197 -12.67 12.66 11.63
N GLU A 198 -14.01 12.51 11.60
CA GLU A 198 -14.66 11.21 11.54
C GLU A 198 -14.52 10.56 10.15
N SER A 199 -14.27 9.25 10.13
CA SER A 199 -14.38 8.39 8.97
C SER A 199 -15.43 7.30 9.20
N ARG A 200 -15.93 6.71 8.10
CA ARG A 200 -16.88 5.58 8.20
C ARG A 200 -16.29 4.31 8.83
N TRP A 201 -14.99 4.25 9.10
CA TRP A 201 -14.32 3.08 9.64
C TRP A 201 -13.74 3.30 11.04
N ASP A 202 -13.93 4.45 11.69
CA ASP A 202 -13.28 4.78 12.95
C ASP A 202 -13.48 3.71 14.03
N GLU A 203 -14.72 3.24 14.20
CA GLU A 203 -15.07 2.18 15.16
C GLU A 203 -14.28 0.88 14.94
N ASN A 204 -13.90 0.61 13.69
CA ASN A 204 -13.21 -0.61 13.30
C ASN A 204 -11.77 -0.39 12.84
N ALA A 205 -11.26 0.84 12.88
CA ALA A 205 -9.95 1.20 12.34
C ALA A 205 -8.83 0.41 13.02
N LYS A 206 -8.90 0.26 14.35
CA LYS A 206 -7.98 -0.58 15.14
C LYS A 206 -7.95 -2.05 14.70
N PHE A 207 -9.07 -2.63 14.28
CA PHE A 207 -9.10 -4.00 13.79
C PHE A 207 -8.49 -4.11 12.39
N ILE A 208 -8.76 -3.13 11.51
CA ILE A 208 -8.14 -3.07 10.18
C ILE A 208 -6.62 -2.94 10.32
N ARG A 209 -6.15 -2.07 11.23
CA ARG A 209 -4.74 -1.89 11.55
C ARG A 209 -4.07 -3.21 11.91
N ASP A 210 -4.60 -3.91 12.89
CA ASP A 210 -3.99 -5.15 13.37
C ASP A 210 -4.09 -6.28 12.34
N LEU A 211 -5.20 -6.36 11.58
CA LEU A 211 -5.33 -7.34 10.51
C LEU A 211 -4.38 -7.05 9.34
N ALA A 212 -4.14 -5.78 9.02
CA ALA A 212 -3.19 -5.40 7.98
C ALA A 212 -1.76 -5.76 8.40
N TYR A 213 -1.43 -5.62 9.68
CA TYR A 213 -0.20 -6.16 10.25
C TYR A 213 -0.13 -7.70 10.11
N ASP A 214 -1.23 -8.42 10.36
CA ASP A 214 -1.29 -9.88 10.15
C ASP A 214 -1.09 -10.26 8.65
N VAL A 215 -1.62 -9.47 7.71
CA VAL A 215 -1.37 -9.64 6.27
C VAL A 215 0.12 -9.44 5.97
N TRP A 216 0.70 -8.35 6.48
CA TRP A 216 2.10 -8.01 6.29
C TRP A 216 3.04 -9.12 6.79
N ILE A 217 2.88 -9.57 8.03
CA ILE A 217 3.75 -10.60 8.62
C ILE A 217 3.56 -11.97 7.98
N SER A 218 2.38 -12.25 7.41
CA SER A 218 2.08 -13.53 6.74
C SER A 218 2.56 -13.58 5.29
N ALA A 219 2.84 -12.42 4.68
CA ALA A 219 3.39 -12.31 3.34
C ALA A 219 4.91 -12.60 3.32
N ASP A 220 5.34 -13.71 3.92
CA ASP A 220 6.75 -14.04 4.19
C ASP A 220 7.29 -15.24 3.38
N GLY A 221 6.50 -15.78 2.46
CA GLY A 221 6.87 -16.99 1.73
C GLY A 221 5.97 -17.31 0.55
N THR A 222 6.33 -18.35 -0.21
CA THR A 222 5.59 -18.79 -1.41
C THR A 222 4.73 -20.02 -1.15
N GLY A 223 3.77 -20.26 -2.05
CA GLY A 223 2.95 -21.46 -2.09
C GLY A 223 1.65 -21.36 -1.30
N SER A 224 0.82 -22.40 -1.42
CA SER A 224 -0.58 -22.36 -0.95
C SER A 224 -0.74 -22.14 0.55
N LYS A 225 0.25 -22.50 1.36
CA LYS A 225 0.21 -22.29 2.81
C LYS A 225 0.37 -20.80 3.16
N ALA A 226 1.43 -20.16 2.66
CA ALA A 226 1.69 -18.73 2.88
C ALA A 226 0.59 -17.86 2.26
N PHE A 227 0.13 -18.23 1.06
CA PHE A 227 -1.02 -17.60 0.40
C PHE A 227 -2.27 -17.56 1.30
N ARG A 228 -2.68 -18.71 1.85
CA ARG A 228 -3.86 -18.78 2.73
C ARG A 228 -3.68 -18.00 4.03
N ALA A 229 -2.49 -18.09 4.63
CA ALA A 229 -2.16 -17.35 5.84
C ALA A 229 -2.23 -15.83 5.63
N THR A 230 -1.88 -15.35 4.44
CA THR A 230 -1.99 -13.92 4.07
C THR A 230 -3.42 -13.54 3.69
N GLN A 231 -4.13 -14.42 3.00
CA GLN A 231 -5.48 -14.19 2.49
C GLN A 231 -6.53 -14.08 3.62
N GLU A 232 -6.45 -14.95 4.63
CA GLU A 232 -7.42 -15.00 5.73
C GLU A 232 -7.59 -13.67 6.49
N PRO A 233 -6.54 -13.00 6.99
CA PRO A 233 -6.68 -11.69 7.62
C PRO A 233 -7.16 -10.62 6.62
N PHE A 234 -6.79 -10.71 5.34
CA PHE A 234 -7.29 -9.79 4.33
C PHE A 234 -8.79 -9.95 4.05
N GLU A 235 -9.33 -11.16 4.05
CA GLU A 235 -10.78 -11.40 3.93
C GLU A 235 -11.57 -10.82 5.11
N ALA A 236 -11.00 -10.87 6.32
CA ALA A 236 -11.56 -10.18 7.48
C ALA A 236 -11.55 -8.65 7.29
N ILE A 237 -10.49 -8.07 6.73
CA ILE A 237 -10.46 -6.64 6.36
C ILE A 237 -11.57 -6.33 5.35
N LEU A 238 -11.75 -7.15 4.31
CA LEU A 238 -12.83 -6.94 3.31
C LEU A 238 -14.22 -6.94 3.96
N THR A 239 -14.43 -7.81 4.94
CA THR A 239 -15.67 -7.86 5.72
C THR A 239 -15.90 -6.54 6.49
N ILE A 240 -14.88 -6.04 7.19
CA ILE A 240 -14.97 -4.76 7.91
C ILE A 240 -15.18 -3.59 6.96
N LEU A 241 -14.41 -3.52 5.86
CA LEU A 241 -14.48 -2.43 4.89
C LEU A 241 -15.85 -2.35 4.17
N SER A 242 -16.60 -3.46 4.15
CA SER A 242 -17.97 -3.53 3.62
C SER A 242 -19.06 -3.31 4.69
N GLY A 243 -18.69 -2.94 5.92
CA GLY A 243 -19.62 -2.67 7.02
C GLY A 243 -20.00 -3.89 7.86
N GLY A 244 -19.32 -5.02 7.64
CA GLY A 244 -19.45 -6.20 8.49
C GLY A 244 -18.69 -6.06 9.82
N PRO A 245 -18.95 -6.93 10.80
CA PRO A 245 -18.27 -6.91 12.08
C PRO A 245 -16.81 -7.41 11.95
N PRO A 246 -15.93 -7.04 12.91
CA PRO A 246 -14.60 -7.65 13.01
C PRO A 246 -14.69 -9.15 13.36
N PRO A 247 -13.59 -9.92 13.19
CA PRO A 247 -13.56 -11.33 13.53
C PRO A 247 -14.02 -11.59 14.99
N PRO A 248 -14.88 -12.60 15.23
CA PRO A 248 -15.39 -12.89 16.57
C PRO A 248 -14.27 -13.12 17.59
N GLY A 249 -14.34 -12.41 18.72
CA GLY A 249 -13.36 -12.54 19.80
C GLY A 249 -12.00 -11.89 19.50
N ARG A 250 -11.86 -11.16 18.39
CA ARG A 250 -10.67 -10.31 18.17
C ARG A 250 -10.72 -9.13 19.13
N GLU A 251 -9.66 -8.97 19.90
CA GLU A 251 -9.40 -7.81 20.73
C GLU A 251 -8.32 -6.96 20.04
N SER A 252 -8.48 -5.64 20.10
CA SER A 252 -7.55 -4.67 19.53
C SER A 252 -7.50 -3.46 20.44
N ASP A 253 -6.29 -3.01 20.76
CA ASP A 253 -6.06 -1.77 21.51
C ASP A 253 -6.53 -0.57 20.70
N ASP A 254 -7.12 0.43 21.37
CA ASP A 254 -7.65 1.61 20.68
C ASP A 254 -6.55 2.35 19.91
N VAL A 255 -5.41 2.58 20.56
CA VAL A 255 -4.23 3.22 19.98
C VAL A 255 -3.00 2.39 20.31
N VAL A 256 -2.08 2.28 19.35
CA VAL A 256 -0.78 1.63 19.51
C VAL A 256 0.32 2.53 18.97
N PRO A 257 1.57 2.45 19.47
CA PRO A 257 2.69 3.15 18.86
C PRO A 257 2.83 2.80 17.38
N PHE A 258 3.01 3.81 16.51
CA PHE A 258 3.14 3.56 15.06
C PHE A 258 4.36 2.68 14.72
N GLY A 259 5.42 2.72 15.52
CA GLY A 259 6.60 1.86 15.33
C GLY A 259 6.31 0.37 15.52
N ASP A 260 5.26 0.00 16.27
CA ASP A 260 4.92 -1.40 16.53
C ASP A 260 4.20 -2.07 15.34
N ILE A 261 3.59 -1.26 14.46
CA ILE A 261 2.73 -1.73 13.36
C ILE A 261 3.23 -1.31 11.97
N VAL A 262 4.04 -0.25 11.86
CA VAL A 262 4.55 0.27 10.59
C VAL A 262 6.06 0.05 10.53
N ASP A 263 6.45 -1.07 9.90
CA ASP A 263 7.86 -1.40 9.68
C ASP A 263 8.57 -0.31 8.86
N ARG A 264 9.72 0.14 9.37
CA ARG A 264 10.51 1.21 8.74
C ARG A 264 11.01 0.81 7.36
N GLY A 265 11.40 -0.45 7.16
CA GLY A 265 11.92 -0.95 5.89
C GLY A 265 10.89 -0.89 4.77
N ASP A 266 9.68 -1.40 5.03
CA ASP A 266 8.59 -1.39 4.03
C ASP A 266 7.98 -0.01 3.85
N MET A 267 7.90 0.80 4.91
CA MET A 267 7.56 2.22 4.79
C MET A 267 8.54 2.96 3.87
N MET A 268 9.85 2.78 4.06
CA MET A 268 10.87 3.39 3.20
C MET A 268 10.78 2.91 1.75
N ARG A 269 10.49 1.62 1.53
CA ARG A 269 10.29 1.08 0.17
C ARG A 269 9.07 1.72 -0.50
N ARG A 270 7.96 1.89 0.21
CA ARG A 270 6.78 2.61 -0.31
C ARG A 270 7.10 4.07 -0.62
N ILE A 271 7.85 4.76 0.24
CA ILE A 271 8.28 6.14 0.01
C ILE A 271 9.08 6.24 -1.30
N GLU A 272 10.04 5.33 -1.49
CA GLU A 272 10.87 5.31 -2.70
C GLU A 272 10.05 5.06 -3.97
N ILE A 273 9.14 4.07 -3.96
CA ILE A 273 8.25 3.76 -5.09
C ILE A 273 7.45 5.00 -5.50
N SER A 274 6.82 5.66 -4.54
CA SER A 274 5.94 6.78 -4.81
C SER A 274 6.68 8.04 -5.22
N PHE A 275 7.80 8.32 -4.57
CA PHE A 275 8.65 9.43 -4.95
C PHE A 275 9.20 9.27 -6.38
N ASN A 276 9.63 8.05 -6.74
CA ASN A 276 10.07 7.76 -8.10
C ASN A 276 8.93 7.83 -9.12
N SER A 277 7.74 7.35 -8.77
CA SER A 277 6.54 7.47 -9.60
C SER A 277 6.18 8.93 -9.88
N LEU A 278 6.15 9.77 -8.83
CA LEU A 278 5.88 11.20 -8.97
C LEU A 278 6.88 11.88 -9.91
N LYS A 279 8.18 11.59 -9.77
CA LYS A 279 9.21 12.14 -10.67
C LYS A 279 9.09 11.65 -12.11
N ALA A 280 8.74 10.39 -12.30
CA ALA A 280 8.63 9.80 -13.64
C ALA A 280 7.37 10.25 -14.37
N ASN A 281 6.25 10.33 -13.66
CA ASN A 281 4.92 10.52 -14.23
C ASN A 281 4.45 11.98 -14.18
N VAL A 282 4.96 12.81 -13.27
CA VAL A 282 4.60 14.22 -13.09
C VAL A 282 5.81 15.10 -13.39
N ASN A 283 6.26 15.09 -14.64
CA ASN A 283 7.49 15.78 -15.07
C ASN A 283 7.26 17.00 -15.97
N THR A 284 6.00 17.35 -16.22
CA THR A 284 5.59 18.58 -16.92
C THR A 284 4.30 19.11 -16.30
N ALA A 285 3.95 20.37 -16.62
CA ALA A 285 2.67 20.96 -16.20
C ALA A 285 1.45 20.19 -16.73
N ASP A 286 1.50 19.73 -17.99
CA ASP A 286 0.40 18.93 -18.56
C ASP A 286 0.22 17.60 -17.79
N ARG A 287 1.33 16.95 -17.42
CA ARG A 287 1.28 15.71 -16.63
C ARG A 287 0.78 15.94 -15.19
N LEU A 288 1.10 17.09 -14.60
CA LEU A 288 0.54 17.50 -13.31
C LEU A 288 -0.99 17.62 -13.38
N ALA A 289 -1.51 18.22 -14.44
CA ALA A 289 -2.94 18.34 -14.67
C ALA A 289 -3.62 16.97 -14.90
N GLU A 290 -3.00 16.08 -15.68
CA GLU A 290 -3.53 14.73 -15.95
C GLU A 290 -3.56 13.84 -14.70
N GLY A 291 -2.54 13.91 -13.85
CA GLY A 291 -2.32 13.00 -12.72
C GLY A 291 -2.66 13.58 -11.34
N THR A 292 -3.50 14.61 -11.27
CA THR A 292 -3.75 15.38 -10.03
C THR A 292 -4.22 14.51 -8.86
N GLU A 293 -5.23 13.66 -9.06
CA GLU A 293 -5.78 12.82 -7.98
C GLU A 293 -4.75 11.81 -7.46
N ASP A 294 -4.06 11.13 -8.37
CA ASP A 294 -3.01 10.16 -8.01
C ASP A 294 -1.85 10.83 -7.27
N ALA A 295 -1.40 11.99 -7.75
CA ALA A 295 -0.34 12.75 -7.09
C ALA A 295 -0.74 13.22 -5.69
N ILE A 296 -1.98 13.69 -5.50
CA ILE A 296 -2.49 14.09 -4.19
C ILE A 296 -2.51 12.91 -3.21
N ARG A 297 -2.97 11.73 -3.63
CA ARG A 297 -2.97 10.53 -2.78
C ARG A 297 -1.56 10.10 -2.40
N GLU A 298 -0.66 10.03 -3.38
CA GLU A 298 0.73 9.63 -3.12
C GLU A 298 1.43 10.58 -2.15
N LEU A 299 1.30 11.90 -2.36
CA LEU A 299 1.90 12.91 -1.48
C LEU A 299 1.27 12.92 -0.07
N THR A 300 0.00 12.54 0.04
CA THR A 300 -0.68 12.35 1.33
C THR A 300 -0.10 11.16 2.09
N VAL A 301 0.12 10.03 1.42
CA VAL A 301 0.80 8.88 2.05
C VAL A 301 2.24 9.24 2.46
N LEU A 302 2.98 9.98 1.62
CA LEU A 302 4.32 10.44 1.99
C LEU A 302 4.30 11.32 3.24
N SER A 303 3.49 12.39 3.26
CA SER A 303 3.39 13.28 4.42
C SER A 303 2.93 12.53 5.69
N MET A 304 1.98 11.61 5.58
CA MET A 304 1.55 10.73 6.67
C MET A 304 2.71 9.93 7.26
N PHE A 305 3.52 9.26 6.42
CA PHE A 305 4.68 8.51 6.91
C PHE A 305 5.74 9.39 7.55
N GLY A 306 6.02 10.56 6.97
CA GLY A 306 6.93 11.53 7.56
C GLY A 306 6.47 12.00 8.95
N ALA A 307 5.15 12.10 9.16
CA ALA A 307 4.58 12.46 10.45
C ALA A 307 4.68 11.31 11.46
N MET A 308 4.39 10.07 11.05
CA MET A 308 4.58 8.87 11.89
C MET A 308 6.01 8.73 12.40
N MET A 309 7.01 8.99 11.56
CA MET A 309 8.43 8.95 11.96
C MET A 309 8.77 9.92 13.10
N GLN A 310 7.98 10.96 13.32
CA GLN A 310 8.20 11.95 14.37
C GLN A 310 7.49 11.61 15.69
N THR A 311 6.67 10.56 15.70
CA THR A 311 5.91 10.15 16.90
C THR A 311 6.82 9.51 17.93
N GLU A 312 6.47 9.70 19.21
CA GLU A 312 7.20 9.08 20.31
C GLU A 312 7.15 7.54 20.17
N GLY A 313 8.29 6.91 20.43
CA GLY A 313 8.44 5.46 20.29
C GLY A 313 8.76 4.97 18.88
N TYR A 314 8.76 5.84 17.86
CA TYR A 314 9.31 5.50 16.55
C TYR A 314 10.85 5.50 16.58
N ASP A 315 11.49 4.64 15.79
CA ASP A 315 12.95 4.52 15.76
C ASP A 315 13.62 5.87 15.47
N SER A 316 14.55 6.28 16.34
CA SER A 316 15.29 7.54 16.30
C SER A 316 14.42 8.81 16.46
N ALA A 317 13.14 8.70 16.85
CA ALA A 317 12.28 9.86 17.04
C ALA A 317 12.70 10.76 18.22
N ASP A 318 13.52 10.27 19.14
CA ASP A 318 14.13 11.07 20.20
C ASP A 318 15.32 11.92 19.73
N GLU A 319 15.88 11.62 18.55
CA GLU A 319 17.00 12.36 17.97
C GLU A 319 16.53 13.66 17.28
N PRO A 320 17.01 14.85 17.72
CA PRO A 320 16.52 16.13 17.18
C PRO A 320 16.75 16.30 15.66
N ASN A 321 17.87 15.78 15.14
CA ASN A 321 18.16 15.85 13.71
C ASN A 321 17.21 14.96 12.90
N TYR A 322 16.92 13.75 13.38
CA TYR A 322 15.96 12.84 12.75
C TYR A 322 14.58 13.50 12.62
N ARG A 323 14.07 14.04 13.72
CA ARG A 323 12.80 14.78 13.72
C ARG A 323 12.81 15.97 12.76
N ARG A 324 13.91 16.72 12.70
CA ARG A 324 14.06 17.83 11.75
C ARG A 324 14.00 17.36 10.31
N TYR A 325 14.71 16.29 9.95
CA TYR A 325 14.68 15.79 8.57
C TYR A 325 13.30 15.22 8.21
N ALA A 326 12.69 14.44 9.11
CA ALA A 326 11.32 13.94 8.93
C ALA A 326 10.31 15.09 8.80
N GLY A 327 10.44 16.15 9.59
CA GLY A 327 9.65 17.38 9.46
C GLY A 327 9.83 18.06 8.10
N ASN A 328 11.08 18.22 7.64
CA ASN A 328 11.37 18.77 6.30
C ASN A 328 10.75 17.92 5.17
N PHE A 329 10.68 16.60 5.37
CA PHE A 329 10.03 15.68 4.44
C PHE A 329 8.51 15.89 4.43
N VAL A 330 7.86 15.96 5.60
CA VAL A 330 6.42 16.28 5.73
C VAL A 330 6.08 17.61 5.05
N ASP A 331 6.87 18.66 5.32
CA ASP A 331 6.68 19.97 4.69
C ASP A 331 6.79 19.89 3.17
N GLY A 332 7.79 19.16 2.66
CA GLY A 332 8.01 18.97 1.23
C GLY A 332 6.84 18.25 0.58
N SER A 333 6.35 17.17 1.19
CA SER A 333 5.18 16.42 0.71
C SER A 333 3.90 17.25 0.74
N THR A 334 3.69 18.03 1.80
CA THR A 334 2.52 18.92 1.93
C THR A 334 2.55 20.05 0.91
N ALA A 335 3.72 20.70 0.73
CA ALA A 335 3.91 21.74 -0.26
C ALA A 335 3.74 21.22 -1.69
N ALA A 336 4.24 20.02 -1.99
CA ALA A 336 4.03 19.38 -3.29
C ALA A 336 2.53 19.12 -3.54
N ARG A 337 1.80 18.65 -2.53
CA ARG A 337 0.36 18.40 -2.66
C ARG A 337 -0.41 19.70 -2.90
N GLN A 338 -0.08 20.77 -2.19
CA GLN A 338 -0.65 22.08 -2.42
C GLN A 338 -0.38 22.57 -3.84
N ALA A 339 0.85 22.40 -4.33
CA ALA A 339 1.23 22.78 -5.68
C ALA A 339 0.46 22.00 -6.75
N VAL A 340 0.20 20.69 -6.53
CA VAL A 340 -0.69 19.89 -7.38
C VAL A 340 -2.11 20.48 -7.39
N GLN A 341 -2.66 20.80 -6.22
CA GLN A 341 -4.01 21.37 -6.10
C GLN A 341 -4.14 22.73 -6.82
N THR A 342 -3.09 23.54 -6.82
CA THR A 342 -3.06 24.85 -7.49
C THR A 342 -2.49 24.80 -8.91
N GLN A 343 -2.19 23.61 -9.44
CA GLN A 343 -1.59 23.42 -10.77
C GLN A 343 -0.27 24.19 -10.96
N ASP A 344 0.50 24.33 -9.89
CA ASP A 344 1.80 25.00 -9.86
C ASP A 344 2.93 23.99 -10.06
N PHE A 345 3.34 23.78 -11.31
CA PHE A 345 4.40 22.82 -11.64
C PHE A 345 5.78 23.21 -11.10
N ASP A 346 6.08 24.50 -11.05
CA ASP A 346 7.35 24.99 -10.53
C ASP A 346 7.41 24.80 -9.00
N GLY A 347 6.32 25.12 -8.30
CA GLY A 347 6.16 24.83 -6.88
C GLY A 347 6.24 23.33 -6.57
N PHE A 348 5.60 22.49 -7.38
CA PHE A 348 5.68 21.03 -7.26
C PHE A 348 7.12 20.52 -7.41
N SER A 349 7.83 20.99 -8.44
CA SER A 349 9.23 20.62 -8.69
C SER A 349 10.15 21.06 -7.57
N ALA A 350 9.97 22.27 -7.03
CA ALA A 350 10.72 22.77 -5.89
C ALA A 350 10.46 21.94 -4.62
N ALA A 351 9.20 21.55 -4.39
CA ALA A 351 8.81 20.73 -3.25
C ALA A 351 9.39 19.30 -3.34
N LEU A 352 9.40 18.67 -4.52
CA LEU A 352 10.07 17.38 -4.73
C LEU A 352 11.59 17.46 -4.46
N ASN A 353 12.24 18.58 -4.81
CA ASN A 353 13.65 18.80 -4.47
C ASN A 353 13.88 18.95 -2.96
N LYS A 354 12.94 19.55 -2.22
CA LYS A 354 12.97 19.59 -0.74
C LYS A 354 12.88 18.18 -0.16
N ILE A 355 11.96 17.35 -0.66
CA ILE A 355 11.84 15.94 -0.27
C ILE A 355 13.16 15.20 -0.55
N GLN A 356 13.71 15.30 -1.76
CA GLN A 356 14.97 14.66 -2.15
C GLN A 356 16.14 15.06 -1.24
N THR A 357 16.22 16.35 -0.88
CA THR A 357 17.23 16.87 0.05
C THR A 357 17.08 16.24 1.43
N SER A 358 15.86 16.20 1.98
CA SER A 358 15.60 15.55 3.26
C SER A 358 15.98 14.07 3.25
N CYS A 359 15.68 13.34 2.16
CA CYS A 359 16.11 11.95 2.00
C CYS A 359 17.64 11.80 2.06
N GLY A 360 18.38 12.72 1.42
CA GLY A 360 19.84 12.72 1.42
C GLY A 360 20.44 13.02 2.80
N GLU A 361 19.89 14.02 3.49
CA GLU A 361 20.34 14.41 4.84
C GLU A 361 20.04 13.30 5.86
N CYS A 362 18.79 12.79 5.88
CA CYS A 362 18.39 11.73 6.78
C CYS A 362 19.18 10.44 6.53
N HIS A 363 19.34 10.01 5.28
CA HIS A 363 20.12 8.80 4.98
C HIS A 363 21.62 8.97 5.24
N GLY A 364 22.16 10.19 5.09
CA GLY A 364 23.56 10.48 5.42
C GLY A 364 23.90 10.20 6.89
N GLU A 365 22.92 10.38 7.78
CA GLU A 365 23.08 10.22 9.23
C GLU A 365 22.51 8.87 9.74
N TYR A 366 21.31 8.47 9.28
CA TYR A 366 20.50 7.40 9.88
C TYR A 366 20.30 6.16 8.99
N ARG A 367 20.91 6.09 7.79
CA ARG A 367 20.91 4.85 6.97
C ARG A 367 22.09 3.95 7.29
N SER A 368 23.21 4.53 7.72
CA SER A 368 24.51 3.85 7.79
C SER A 368 25.15 3.88 9.18
N GLY A 369 24.55 4.55 10.16
CA GLY A 369 25.10 4.71 11.51
C GLY A 369 24.02 4.65 12.59
N GLY A 370 24.13 3.66 13.48
CA GLY A 370 23.22 3.43 14.60
C GLY A 370 22.92 1.93 14.76
N ASP A 371 23.93 1.17 15.19
CA ASP A 371 23.84 -0.21 15.70
C ASP A 371 23.03 -1.22 14.88
N GLY A 372 23.68 -1.78 13.86
CA GLY A 372 23.49 -3.17 13.43
C GLY A 372 22.05 -3.65 13.20
N PHE A 373 21.57 -3.50 11.97
CA PHE A 373 20.67 -4.48 11.37
C PHE A 373 21.47 -5.52 10.60
#